data_AF-A0A2S7PFH8-F1
#
_entry.id   AF-A0A2S7PFH8-F1
#
_cell.length_a   1.000
_cell.length_b   1.000
_cell.length_c   1.000
_cell.angle_alpha   90.00
_cell.angle_beta   90.00
_cell.angle_gamma   90.00
#
_symmetry.space_group_name_H-M   'P 1'
#
loop_
_entity.id
_entity.type
_entity.pdbx_description
1 polymer ?
#
loop_
_entity_poly.entity_id
_entity_poly.type
_entity_poly.pdbx_seq_one_letter_code
_entity_poly.pdbx_strand_id
1 'polypeptide(L)'
;MVGAQPNLFAFPNVDTLAPTLRTYIIQAEAAGLARHDVFKVAVSGGSLPKTLAAALLAPSSGPDDTIHFSKWEIFFADERAVPLDHEDSNYALLKAELLDKIPSEMGQPTVHPIDVAHLDDVQELADQYEQLLRQATDFRSAAAGLRPRWTYV
;
A
#
# COMPACT_ATOMS: atom_id res chain seq x y z
N MET A 1 17.03 -1.61 22.50
CA MET A 1 16.16 -2.58 21.80
C MET A 1 16.80 -2.89 20.47
N VAL A 2 17.11 -4.15 20.18
CA VAL A 2 17.60 -4.57 18.87
C VAL A 2 16.44 -4.37 17.89
N GLY A 3 16.57 -3.42 16.97
CA GLY A 3 15.58 -3.24 15.90
C GLY A 3 15.40 -4.55 15.14
N ALA A 4 14.17 -4.89 14.77
CA ALA A 4 13.90 -6.06 13.95
C ALA A 4 14.85 -6.04 12.74
N GLN A 5 15.57 -7.13 12.49
CA GLN A 5 16.49 -7.18 11.36
C GLN A 5 15.72 -6.99 10.06
N PRO A 6 16.24 -6.19 9.11
CA PRO A 6 15.64 -6.07 7.80
C PRO A 6 15.72 -7.43 7.10
N ASN A 7 14.59 -7.88 6.55
CA ASN A 7 14.57 -9.06 5.69
C ASN A 7 14.88 -8.59 4.26
N LEU A 8 15.94 -9.12 3.65
CA LEU A 8 16.28 -8.87 2.25
C LEU A 8 16.05 -10.14 1.45
N PHE A 9 15.13 -10.09 0.49
CA PHE A 9 14.89 -11.15 -0.46
C PHE A 9 15.33 -10.69 -1.85
N ALA A 10 16.18 -11.47 -2.53
CA ALA A 10 16.67 -11.17 -3.86
C ALA A 10 16.16 -12.21 -4.86
N PHE A 11 15.67 -11.75 -6.01
CA PHE A 11 15.09 -12.59 -7.05
C PHE A 11 15.75 -12.27 -8.39
N PRO A 12 15.94 -13.27 -9.27
CA PRO A 12 16.58 -13.07 -10.57
C PRO A 12 15.69 -12.32 -11.57
N ASN A 13 14.36 -12.37 -11.42
CA ASN A 13 13.40 -11.73 -12.34
C ASN A 13 12.03 -11.53 -11.66
N VAL A 14 11.15 -10.78 -12.34
CA VAL A 14 9.80 -10.49 -11.85
C VAL A 14 8.93 -11.74 -11.74
N ASP A 15 9.12 -12.72 -12.63
CA ASP A 15 8.33 -13.96 -12.66
C ASP A 15 8.50 -14.80 -11.39
N THR A 16 9.69 -14.73 -10.77
CA THR A 16 9.99 -15.41 -9.49
C THR A 16 9.68 -14.53 -8.28
N LEU A 17 9.74 -13.21 -8.45
CA LEU A 17 9.38 -12.24 -7.42
C LEU A 17 7.86 -12.22 -7.16
N ALA A 18 7.03 -12.15 -8.20
CA ALA A 18 5.59 -11.92 -8.06
C ALA A 18 4.86 -12.99 -7.20
N PRO A 19 5.09 -14.30 -7.37
CA PRO A 19 4.46 -15.32 -6.51
C PRO A 19 4.92 -15.22 -5.04
N THR A 20 6.20 -14.93 -4.82
CA THR A 20 6.75 -14.79 -3.47
C THR A 20 6.22 -13.53 -2.79
N LEU A 21 6.12 -12.44 -3.54
CA LEU A 21 5.53 -11.18 -3.11
C LEU A 21 4.06 -11.35 -2.73
N ARG A 22 3.28 -12.06 -3.56
CA ARG A 22 1.87 -12.38 -3.28
C ARG A 22 1.72 -13.08 -1.93
N THR A 23 2.52 -14.13 -1.71
CA THR A 23 2.51 -14.89 -0.45
C THR A 23 2.86 -14.01 0.75
N TYR A 24 3.88 -13.16 0.60
CA TYR A 24 4.29 -12.22 1.65
C TYR A 24 3.18 -11.22 1.99
N ILE A 25 2.51 -10.66 0.97
CA ILE A 25 1.42 -9.72 1.17
C ILE A 25 0.24 -10.37 1.87
N ILE A 26 -0.16 -11.59 1.50
CA ILE A 26 -1.28 -12.29 2.15
C ILE A 26 -0.99 -12.55 3.63
N GLN A 27 0.26 -12.94 3.95
CA GLN A 27 0.67 -13.11 5.35
C GLN A 27 0.65 -11.77 6.12
N ALA A 28 1.10 -10.70 5.48
CA ALA A 28 1.08 -9.35 6.07
C ALA A 28 -0.36 -8.84 6.26
N GLU A 29 -1.24 -9.08 5.29
CA GLU A 29 -2.66 -8.76 5.31
C GLU A 29 -3.33 -9.49 6.47
N ALA A 30 -3.19 -10.82 6.55
CA ALA A 30 -3.76 -11.60 7.64
C ALA A 30 -3.33 -11.08 9.02
N ALA A 31 -2.05 -10.70 9.17
CA ALA A 31 -1.53 -10.12 10.41
C ALA A 31 -2.09 -8.71 10.71
N GLY A 32 -2.36 -7.90 9.67
CA GLY A 32 -2.97 -6.58 9.80
C GLY A 32 -4.45 -6.67 10.17
N LEU A 33 -5.21 -7.50 9.43
CA LEU A 33 -6.63 -7.75 9.67
C LEU A 33 -6.87 -8.33 11.07
N ALA A 34 -6.04 -9.26 11.54
CA ALA A 34 -6.16 -9.82 12.87
C ALA A 34 -5.98 -8.79 14.01
N ARG A 35 -5.30 -7.67 13.77
CA ARG A 35 -5.02 -6.64 14.79
C ARG A 35 -5.98 -5.47 14.73
N HIS A 36 -6.32 -5.02 13.52
CA HIS A 36 -7.01 -3.74 13.30
C HIS A 36 -8.18 -3.84 12.32
N ASP A 37 -8.48 -5.04 11.81
CA ASP A 37 -9.51 -5.29 10.78
C ASP A 37 -9.33 -4.48 9.48
N VAL A 38 -8.13 -3.93 9.31
CA VAL A 38 -7.69 -3.09 8.19
C VAL A 38 -6.21 -3.40 7.89
N PHE A 39 -5.87 -3.48 6.61
CA PHE A 39 -4.50 -3.64 6.14
C PHE A 39 -4.01 -2.35 5.50
N LYS A 40 -2.98 -1.73 6.08
CA LYS A 40 -2.43 -0.45 5.60
C LYS A 40 -1.12 -0.68 4.87
N VAL A 41 -1.00 -0.14 3.66
CA VAL A 41 0.19 -0.27 2.82
C VAL A 41 0.60 1.09 2.27
N ALA A 42 1.91 1.34 2.21
CA ALA A 42 2.48 2.49 1.53
C ALA A 42 3.09 2.03 0.20
N VAL A 43 2.77 2.73 -0.89
CA VAL A 43 3.22 2.41 -2.25
C VAL A 43 4.01 3.59 -2.79
N SER A 44 5.16 3.31 -3.38
CA SER A 44 5.95 4.29 -4.14
C SER A 44 5.66 4.18 -5.63
N GLY A 45 6.09 5.19 -6.38
CA GLY A 45 6.07 5.17 -7.85
C GLY A 45 6.99 4.14 -8.52
N GLY A 46 7.19 4.34 -9.82
CA GLY A 46 8.16 3.57 -10.61
C GLY A 46 7.65 2.19 -11.03
N SER A 47 8.45 1.14 -10.80
CA SER A 47 8.08 -0.22 -11.22
C SER A 47 7.17 -0.97 -10.23
N LEU A 48 7.04 -0.46 -9.00
CA LEU A 48 6.35 -1.15 -7.91
C LEU A 48 4.85 -1.43 -8.23
N PRO A 49 4.06 -0.46 -8.74
CA PRO A 49 2.65 -0.74 -9.08
C PRO A 49 2.48 -1.87 -10.10
N LYS A 50 3.40 -1.98 -11.08
CA LYS A 50 3.39 -3.05 -12.09
C LYS A 50 3.69 -4.41 -11.46
N THR A 51 4.67 -4.48 -10.56
CA THR A 51 5.01 -5.71 -9.84
C THR A 51 3.89 -6.13 -8.88
N LEU A 52 3.27 -5.17 -8.17
CA LEU A 52 2.11 -5.42 -7.33
C LEU A 52 0.94 -5.94 -8.15
N ALA A 53 0.63 -5.35 -9.29
CA ALA A 53 -0.41 -5.84 -10.19
C ALA A 53 -0.14 -7.28 -10.65
N ALA A 54 1.09 -7.59 -11.05
CA ALA A 54 1.47 -8.95 -11.43
C ALA A 54 1.32 -9.96 -10.28
N ALA A 55 1.59 -9.57 -9.03
CA ALA A 55 1.46 -10.43 -7.87
C ALA A 55 0.00 -10.60 -7.40
N LEU A 56 -0.75 -9.50 -7.33
CA LEU A 56 -2.07 -9.46 -6.69
C LEU A 56 -3.20 -9.89 -7.63
N LEU A 57 -3.07 -9.61 -8.93
CA LEU A 57 -4.08 -9.99 -9.93
C LEU A 57 -3.85 -11.38 -10.53
N ALA A 58 -2.75 -12.06 -10.15
CA ALA A 58 -2.53 -13.44 -10.52
C ALA A 58 -3.67 -14.34 -10.00
N PRO A 59 -4.07 -15.40 -10.75
CA PRO A 59 -5.08 -16.33 -10.29
C PRO A 59 -4.71 -16.92 -8.93
N SER A 60 -5.71 -17.01 -8.05
CA SER A 60 -5.57 -17.65 -6.75
C SER A 60 -5.12 -19.09 -6.90
N SER A 61 -4.09 -19.48 -6.14
CA SER A 61 -3.52 -20.83 -6.12
C SER A 61 -4.20 -21.76 -5.11
N GLY A 62 -5.20 -21.28 -4.36
CA GLY A 62 -5.92 -22.07 -3.36
C GLY A 62 -6.91 -21.26 -2.50
N PRO A 63 -7.69 -21.91 -1.64
CA PRO A 63 -8.71 -21.25 -0.83
C PRO A 63 -8.15 -20.21 0.16
N ASP A 64 -6.93 -20.41 0.64
CA ASP A 64 -6.23 -19.47 1.55
C ASP A 64 -5.49 -18.35 0.80
N ASP A 65 -5.58 -18.33 -0.53
CA ASP A 65 -4.92 -17.34 -1.41
C ASP A 65 -5.94 -16.29 -1.88
N THR A 66 -6.55 -15.60 -0.91
CA THR A 66 -7.57 -14.57 -1.14
C THR A 66 -7.10 -13.23 -0.57
N ILE A 67 -7.22 -12.17 -1.39
CA ILE A 67 -6.88 -10.79 -1.02
C ILE A 67 -8.19 -10.03 -0.79
N HIS A 68 -8.32 -9.36 0.35
CA HIS A 68 -9.53 -8.61 0.72
C HIS A 68 -9.31 -7.11 0.45
N PHE A 69 -9.32 -6.69 -0.82
CA PHE A 69 -9.06 -5.29 -1.18
C PHE A 69 -10.00 -4.30 -0.48
N SER A 70 -11.23 -4.70 -0.13
CA SER A 70 -12.16 -3.87 0.66
C SER A 70 -11.64 -3.45 2.05
N LYS A 71 -10.62 -4.14 2.56
CA LYS A 71 -9.97 -3.86 3.85
C LYS A 71 -8.63 -3.13 3.72
N TRP A 72 -8.23 -2.80 2.50
CA TRP A 72 -6.95 -2.15 2.26
C TRP A 72 -7.08 -0.63 2.36
N GLU A 73 -6.12 -0.01 3.04
CA GLU A 73 -5.85 1.43 2.97
C GLU A 73 -4.49 1.63 2.31
N ILE A 74 -4.47 2.31 1.17
CA ILE A 74 -3.26 2.59 0.39
C ILE A 74 -2.83 4.04 0.59
N PHE A 75 -1.58 4.21 0.98
CA PHE A 75 -0.89 5.49 1.13
C PHE A 75 0.26 5.57 0.12
N PHE A 76 0.74 6.77 -0.16
CA PHE A 76 1.88 7.03 -1.04
C PHE A 76 3.11 7.36 -0.20
N ALA A 77 4.23 6.67 -0.49
CA ALA A 77 5.50 6.96 0.18
C ALA A 77 6.10 8.30 -0.30
N ASP A 78 5.87 8.60 -1.57
CA ASP A 78 6.24 9.81 -2.27
C ASP A 78 5.18 10.12 -3.33
N GLU A 79 4.95 11.39 -3.61
CA GLU A 79 4.07 11.83 -4.69
C GLU A 79 4.58 13.15 -5.27
N ARG A 80 4.38 13.33 -6.58
CA ARG A 80 4.69 14.56 -7.29
C ARG A 80 3.54 15.55 -7.03
N ALA A 81 3.85 16.81 -6.72
CA ALA A 81 2.86 17.88 -6.56
C ALA A 81 2.30 18.31 -7.93
N VAL A 82 1.54 17.41 -8.56
CA VAL A 82 0.87 17.59 -9.85
C VAL A 82 -0.56 17.05 -9.75
N PRO A 83 -1.47 17.39 -10.68
CA PRO A 83 -2.80 16.79 -10.73
C PRO A 83 -2.76 15.25 -10.76
N LEU A 84 -3.76 14.60 -10.15
CA LEU A 84 -3.83 13.14 -10.03
C LEU A 84 -4.06 12.39 -11.35
N ASP A 85 -4.37 13.11 -12.43
CA ASP A 85 -4.49 12.59 -13.79
C ASP A 85 -3.22 12.82 -14.64
N HIS A 86 -2.22 13.50 -14.07
CA HIS A 86 -0.95 13.78 -14.74
C HIS A 86 -0.11 12.50 -14.87
N GLU A 87 0.66 12.38 -15.97
CA GLU A 87 1.52 11.21 -16.24
C GLU A 87 2.59 10.98 -15.17
N ASP A 88 3.01 12.05 -14.52
CA ASP A 88 3.95 12.02 -13.41
C ASP A 88 3.29 11.70 -12.06
N SER A 89 1.98 11.53 -11.94
CA SER A 89 1.38 11.18 -10.65
C SER A 89 1.57 9.68 -10.35
N ASN A 90 2.11 9.37 -9.17
CA ASN A 90 2.18 8.01 -8.66
C ASN A 90 0.78 7.41 -8.44
N TYR A 91 -0.21 8.24 -8.07
CA TYR A 91 -1.61 7.86 -8.06
C TYR A 91 -2.13 7.48 -9.44
N ALA A 92 -1.87 8.28 -10.48
CA ALA A 92 -2.29 7.94 -11.85
C ALA A 92 -1.72 6.59 -12.29
N LEU A 93 -0.44 6.36 -12.00
CA LEU A 93 0.24 5.10 -12.30
C LEU A 93 -0.35 3.94 -11.50
N LEU A 94 -0.58 4.09 -10.20
CA LEU A 94 -1.19 3.05 -9.36
C LEU A 94 -2.60 2.71 -9.84
N LYS A 95 -3.37 3.73 -10.21
CA LYS A 95 -4.72 3.57 -10.71
C LYS A 95 -4.74 2.77 -12.01
N ALA A 96 -3.93 3.18 -12.99
CA ALA A 96 -3.86 2.52 -14.28
C ALA A 96 -3.29 1.10 -14.19
N GLU A 97 -2.32 0.87 -13.31
CA GLU A 97 -1.64 -0.42 -13.24
C GLU A 97 -2.32 -1.44 -12.34
N LEU A 98 -2.96 -1.01 -11.25
CA LEU A 98 -3.56 -1.87 -10.24
C LEU A 98 -5.06 -1.59 -10.07
N LEU A 99 -5.44 -0.38 -9.64
CA LEU A 99 -6.81 -0.13 -9.14
C LEU A 99 -7.90 -0.39 -10.18
N ASP A 100 -7.71 0.08 -11.42
CA ASP A 100 -8.68 -0.09 -12.51
C ASP A 100 -8.75 -1.54 -13.01
N LYS A 101 -7.77 -2.38 -12.64
CA LYS A 101 -7.71 -3.80 -13.00
C LYS A 101 -8.20 -4.74 -11.89
N ILE A 102 -8.50 -4.22 -10.69
CA ILE A 102 -9.04 -5.04 -9.59
C ILE A 102 -10.46 -5.49 -9.97
N PRO A 103 -10.73 -6.80 -9.98
CA PRO A 103 -12.08 -7.30 -10.23
C PRO A 103 -13.04 -6.88 -9.11
N SER A 104 -14.25 -6.46 -9.49
CA SER A 104 -15.25 -5.92 -8.56
C SER A 104 -15.61 -6.85 -7.39
N GLU A 105 -15.53 -8.16 -7.61
CA GLU A 105 -15.80 -9.22 -6.65
C GLU A 105 -14.77 -9.29 -5.53
N MET A 106 -13.56 -8.74 -5.72
CA MET A 106 -12.52 -8.68 -4.70
C MET A 106 -12.63 -7.42 -3.82
N GLY A 107 -13.59 -6.54 -4.12
CA GLY A 107 -13.77 -5.24 -3.47
C GLY A 107 -12.81 -4.17 -3.99
N GLN A 108 -12.81 -3.01 -3.34
CA GLN A 108 -11.94 -1.88 -3.71
C GLN A 108 -11.19 -1.35 -2.47
N PRO A 109 -9.90 -1.02 -2.60
CA PRO A 109 -9.14 -0.40 -1.54
C PRO A 109 -9.56 1.06 -1.34
N THR A 110 -9.41 1.55 -0.11
CA THR A 110 -9.44 2.98 0.18
C THR A 110 -8.08 3.57 -0.13
N VAL A 111 -8.01 4.56 -1.02
CA VAL A 111 -6.75 5.19 -1.43
C VAL A 111 -6.69 6.60 -0.89
N HIS A 112 -5.54 6.97 -0.33
CA HIS A 112 -5.29 8.25 0.32
C HIS A 112 -4.27 9.07 -0.49
N PRO A 113 -4.69 9.78 -1.56
CA PRO A 113 -3.83 10.64 -2.35
C PRO A 113 -3.55 11.97 -1.65
N ILE A 114 -2.66 12.77 -2.25
CA ILE A 114 -2.43 14.17 -1.85
C ILE A 114 -3.66 15.04 -2.18
N ASP A 115 -3.82 16.16 -1.46
CA ASP A 115 -4.89 17.12 -1.74
C ASP A 115 -4.51 18.06 -2.90
N VAL A 116 -5.15 17.87 -4.05
CA VAL A 116 -4.91 18.69 -5.25
C VAL A 116 -5.32 20.17 -5.09
N ALA A 117 -6.05 20.54 -4.04
CA ALA A 117 -6.36 21.93 -3.75
C ALA A 117 -5.12 22.75 -3.35
N HIS A 118 -4.06 22.08 -2.88
CA HIS A 118 -2.85 22.70 -2.34
C HIS A 118 -1.61 22.50 -3.22
N LEU A 119 -1.77 22.22 -4.53
CA LEU A 119 -0.63 22.02 -5.45
C LEU A 119 0.28 23.24 -5.56
N ASP A 120 -0.27 24.44 -5.35
CA ASP A 120 0.50 25.70 -5.37
C ASP A 120 1.27 25.96 -4.05
N ASP A 121 0.99 25.20 -2.99
CA ASP A 121 1.66 25.28 -1.69
C ASP A 121 2.14 23.90 -1.23
N VAL A 122 3.34 23.54 -1.68
CA VAL A 122 3.96 22.22 -1.41
C VAL A 122 4.18 21.98 0.10
N GLN A 123 4.36 23.04 0.89
CA GLN A 123 4.56 22.88 2.34
C GLN A 123 3.24 22.50 3.01
N GLU A 124 2.17 23.23 2.73
CA GLU A 124 0.83 22.89 3.24
C GLU A 124 0.39 21.50 2.76
N LEU A 125 0.67 21.15 1.50
CA LEU A 125 0.41 19.83 0.94
C LEU A 125 1.09 18.72 1.77
N ALA A 126 2.38 18.90 2.09
CA ALA A 126 3.15 17.95 2.88
C ALA A 126 2.63 17.87 4.32
N ASP A 127 2.30 19.01 4.93
CA ASP A 127 1.78 19.08 6.31
C ASP A 127 0.42 18.38 6.43
N GLN A 128 -0.48 18.56 5.45
CA GLN A 128 -1.75 17.83 5.39
C GLN A 128 -1.57 16.33 5.22
N TYR A 129 -0.64 15.91 4.36
CA TYR A 129 -0.35 14.50 4.16
C TYR A 129 0.25 13.86 5.42
N GLU A 130 1.15 14.58 6.11
CA GLU A 130 1.70 14.13 7.39
C GLU A 130 0.59 13.98 8.44
N GLN A 131 -0.35 14.93 8.54
CA GLN A 131 -1.49 14.84 9.45
C GLN A 131 -2.37 13.63 9.15
N LEU A 132 -2.65 13.35 7.88
CA LEU A 132 -3.37 12.16 7.44
C LEU A 132 -2.66 10.87 7.88
N LEU A 133 -1.35 10.78 7.64
CA LEU A 133 -0.54 9.62 8.05
C LEU A 133 -0.54 9.45 9.58
N ARG A 134 -0.44 10.55 10.33
CA ARG A 134 -0.52 10.53 11.80
C ARG A 134 -1.87 10.02 12.26
N GLN A 135 -2.97 10.54 11.74
CA GLN A 135 -4.31 10.10 12.11
C GLN A 135 -4.54 8.62 11.76
N ALA A 136 -4.06 8.19 10.58
CA ALA A 136 -4.16 6.81 10.15
C ALA A 136 -3.30 5.84 10.98
N THR A 137 -2.25 6.32 11.66
CA THR A 137 -1.31 5.50 12.44
C THR A 137 -1.36 5.67 13.95
N ASP A 138 -1.99 6.73 14.45
CA ASP A 138 -2.07 7.03 15.87
C ASP A 138 -3.14 6.14 16.53
N PHE A 139 -2.81 4.87 16.67
CA PHE A 139 -3.54 3.90 17.49
C PHE A 139 -3.22 4.12 18.97
N ARG A 140 -3.48 5.31 19.49
CA ARG A 140 -3.47 5.57 20.94
C ARG A 140 -4.85 5.29 21.54
N SER A 141 -5.25 4.02 21.61
CA SER A 141 -6.07 3.47 22.72
C SER A 141 -6.63 2.07 22.40
N ALA A 142 -5.79 1.04 22.42
CA ALA A 142 -6.19 -0.27 22.94
C ALA A 142 -4.93 -1.12 23.10
N ALA A 143 -4.58 -1.41 24.36
CA ALA A 143 -3.43 -2.19 24.80
C ALA A 143 -2.05 -1.53 24.63
N ALA A 144 -1.40 -1.34 25.77
CA ALA A 144 -0.07 -0.80 25.92
C ALA A 144 0.98 -1.49 25.01
N GLY A 145 1.76 -0.69 24.28
CA GLY A 145 3.14 -1.04 23.95
C GLY A 145 3.49 -1.42 22.51
N LEU A 146 2.57 -1.40 21.54
CA LEU A 146 2.89 -1.75 20.15
C LEU A 146 2.85 -0.52 19.23
N ARG A 147 4.03 -0.18 18.67
CA ARG A 147 4.17 0.86 17.66
C ARG A 147 3.55 0.39 16.33
N PRO A 148 2.98 1.29 15.52
CA PRO A 148 2.57 0.96 14.15
C PRO A 148 3.78 0.41 13.39
N ARG A 149 3.64 -0.80 12.84
CA ARG A 149 4.66 -1.45 12.01
C ARG A 149 4.17 -1.38 10.58
N TRP A 150 4.69 -0.42 9.84
CA TRP A 150 4.51 -0.35 8.40
C TRP A 150 5.27 -1.49 7.74
N THR A 151 4.62 -2.18 6.82
CA THR A 151 5.28 -3.09 5.89
C THR A 151 5.61 -2.28 4.64
N TYR A 152 6.88 -2.03 4.42
CA TYR A 152 7.36 -1.59 3.11
C TYR A 152 7.36 -2.83 2.22
N VAL A 153 6.62 -2.77 1.11
CA VAL A 153 6.49 -3.86 0.14
C VAL A 153 7.49 -3.64 -0.98
#